data_AF-A0A357B2I8-F1
#
_entry.id   AF-A0A357B2I8-F1
#
_cell.length_a   1.000
_cell.length_b   1.000
_cell.length_c   1.000
_cell.angle_alpha   90.00
_cell.angle_beta   90.00
_cell.angle_gamma   90.00
#
_symmetry.space_group_name_H-M   'P 1'
#
loop_
_entity.id
_entity.type
_entity.pdbx_description
1 polymer ?
#
loop_
_entity_poly.entity_id
_entity_poly.type
_entity_poly.pdbx_seq_one_letter_code
_entity_poly.pdbx_strand_id
1 'polypeptide(L)'
;MAVLYVTLEDTEHLGRVTEDTQLGFTANFMVQSMSYEMIYFDSESGIAAYQIRLGTDDTFNGQSLTLQIGSMRYGGNDLGEIRMGIDLAEAAAEGEHIGEPYSSSIQAPSESLTPGHMADISGTKSAWVSAIGVDHGYLTIQIGQTANSSRFISLYNIRPYLLDADGNRIEPKTFSTGFSTNENLQRPEEGQQSVYDFSEYYFDVDINELDGYTLCFEGTKWNVVTGDWNLDVDFDNLPKTREVTADITVGDVQMTDVVLTISPLGMTLTGNGPLDFDYYCAPMTVNTVLETTDVDIELQSRSGSRSNPEGPFELIWHASAAVDMDSIIAVRIGDNRIELN
;
A
#
# COMPACT_ATOMS: atom_id res chain seq x y z
N MET A 1 -10.50 8.09 -12.95
CA MET A 1 -9.88 6.92 -12.25
C MET A 1 -9.41 5.94 -13.31
N ALA A 2 -8.24 5.34 -13.13
CA ALA A 2 -7.75 4.23 -13.96
C ALA A 2 -7.46 3.01 -13.07
N VAL A 3 -7.63 1.82 -13.64
CA VAL A 3 -7.29 0.55 -13.00
C VAL A 3 -6.31 -0.19 -13.90
N LEU A 4 -5.17 -0.59 -13.33
CA LEU A 4 -4.13 -1.34 -14.02
C LEU A 4 -3.96 -2.69 -13.36
N TYR A 5 -3.65 -3.70 -14.17
CA TYR A 5 -3.28 -5.02 -13.70
C TYR A 5 -1.84 -5.28 -14.11
N VAL A 6 -0.96 -5.47 -13.12
CA VAL A 6 0.47 -5.65 -13.33
C VAL A 6 0.87 -7.03 -12.82
N THR A 7 1.47 -7.83 -13.69
CA THR A 7 2.03 -9.13 -13.31
C THR A 7 3.53 -9.01 -13.06
N LEU A 8 4.02 -9.74 -12.06
CA LEU A 8 5.41 -9.80 -11.66
C LEU A 8 5.83 -11.27 -11.56
N GLU A 9 6.99 -11.60 -12.12
CA GLU A 9 7.58 -12.94 -12.11
C GLU A 9 9.03 -12.86 -11.67
N ASP A 10 9.44 -13.75 -10.76
CA ASP A 10 10.85 -13.98 -10.46
C ASP A 10 11.49 -14.91 -11.50
N THR A 11 12.00 -14.32 -12.60
CA THR A 11 12.56 -15.05 -13.74
C THR A 11 13.85 -15.84 -13.45
N GLU A 12 14.50 -15.58 -12.31
CA GLU A 12 15.66 -16.35 -11.86
C GLU A 12 15.28 -17.42 -10.81
N HIS A 13 14.00 -17.49 -10.44
CA HIS A 13 13.45 -18.43 -9.45
C HIS A 13 14.21 -18.40 -8.11
N LEU A 14 14.56 -17.19 -7.63
CA LEU A 14 15.27 -17.00 -6.36
C LEU A 14 14.34 -16.86 -5.15
N GLY A 15 13.02 -16.93 -5.35
CA GLY A 15 12.02 -16.82 -4.28
C GLY A 15 11.80 -15.39 -3.81
N ARG A 16 11.92 -14.41 -4.73
CA ARG A 16 11.80 -12.97 -4.44
C ARG A 16 10.37 -12.44 -4.54
N VAL A 17 9.47 -13.21 -5.16
CA VAL A 17 8.04 -12.92 -5.24
C VAL A 17 7.31 -13.95 -4.39
N THR A 18 6.59 -13.47 -3.40
CA THR A 18 5.93 -14.22 -2.32
C THR A 18 4.55 -13.62 -2.05
N GLU A 19 3.69 -14.34 -1.31
CA GLU A 19 2.33 -13.88 -0.97
C GLU A 19 2.28 -12.54 -0.20
N ASP A 20 3.37 -12.19 0.48
CA ASP A 20 3.51 -10.97 1.28
C ASP A 20 4.31 -9.87 0.56
N THR A 21 4.57 -10.04 -0.74
CA THR A 21 5.38 -9.08 -1.51
C THR A 21 4.70 -7.71 -1.62
N GLN A 22 5.41 -6.67 -1.19
CA GLN A 22 4.99 -5.27 -1.27
C GLN A 22 5.85 -4.47 -2.25
N LEU A 23 5.22 -3.66 -3.08
CA LEU A 23 5.89 -2.88 -4.12
C LEU A 23 5.94 -1.39 -3.77
N GLY A 24 7.12 -0.79 -3.93
CA GLY A 24 7.34 0.64 -3.81
C GLY A 24 7.07 1.34 -5.14
N PHE A 25 5.81 1.66 -5.42
CA PHE A 25 5.41 2.40 -6.62
C PHE A 25 5.60 3.91 -6.46
N THR A 26 6.09 4.54 -7.52
CA THR A 26 6.02 5.97 -7.76
C THR A 26 5.43 6.22 -9.15
N ALA A 27 4.66 7.30 -9.29
CA ALA A 27 4.05 7.71 -10.54
C ALA A 27 4.55 9.10 -10.93
N ASN A 28 4.51 9.42 -12.23
CA ASN A 28 4.72 10.79 -12.69
C ASN A 28 3.54 11.72 -12.26
N PHE A 29 3.75 13.03 -12.46
CA PHE A 29 3.07 14.15 -11.79
C PHE A 29 1.52 14.24 -11.85
N MET A 30 0.83 13.36 -12.58
CA MET A 30 -0.62 13.46 -12.76
C MET A 30 -1.46 12.64 -11.77
N VAL A 31 -0.82 11.73 -11.03
CA VAL A 31 -1.52 10.85 -10.08
C VAL A 31 -1.64 11.54 -8.72
N GLN A 32 -2.88 11.88 -8.34
CA GLN A 32 -3.20 12.48 -7.04
C GLN A 32 -3.41 11.42 -5.95
N SER A 33 -3.81 10.21 -6.33
CA SER A 33 -3.93 9.09 -5.41
C SER A 33 -3.58 7.78 -6.11
N MET A 34 -2.92 6.89 -5.36
CA MET A 34 -2.57 5.56 -5.82
C MET A 34 -2.79 4.58 -4.67
N SER A 35 -3.44 3.48 -4.99
CA SER A 35 -3.51 2.30 -4.12
C SER A 35 -3.23 1.06 -4.94
N TYR A 36 -2.73 0.01 -4.31
CA TYR A 36 -2.49 -1.25 -4.96
C TYR A 36 -2.78 -2.41 -4.01
N GLU A 37 -3.19 -3.53 -4.58
CA GLU A 37 -3.48 -4.77 -3.87
C GLU A 37 -2.97 -5.95 -4.69
N MET A 38 -2.35 -6.95 -4.05
CA MET A 38 -2.05 -8.22 -4.69
C MET A 38 -3.35 -9.02 -4.78
N ILE A 39 -3.76 -9.37 -6.00
CA ILE A 39 -5.03 -10.07 -6.26
C ILE A 39 -4.84 -11.54 -6.61
N TYR A 40 -3.61 -11.94 -6.92
CA TYR A 40 -3.26 -13.31 -7.28
C TYR A 40 -1.79 -13.58 -6.94
N PHE A 41 -1.52 -14.78 -6.45
CA PHE A 41 -0.18 -15.31 -6.27
C PHE A 41 -0.16 -16.81 -6.55
N ASP A 42 0.79 -17.25 -7.37
CA ASP A 42 1.09 -18.65 -7.62
C ASP A 42 2.42 -19.01 -6.97
N SER A 43 2.35 -19.82 -5.92
CA SER A 43 3.53 -20.28 -5.18
C SER A 43 4.43 -21.23 -5.97
N GLU A 44 3.92 -21.92 -6.99
CA GLU A 44 4.72 -22.84 -7.80
C GLU A 44 5.55 -22.10 -8.84
N SER A 45 4.95 -21.11 -9.53
CA SER A 45 5.64 -20.33 -10.57
C SER A 45 6.32 -19.07 -10.04
N GLY A 46 5.96 -18.57 -8.86
CA GLY A 46 6.47 -17.29 -8.33
C GLY A 46 5.90 -16.09 -9.09
N ILE A 47 4.69 -16.21 -9.62
CA ILE A 47 3.97 -15.14 -10.32
C ILE A 47 2.98 -14.49 -9.37
N ALA A 48 3.03 -13.16 -9.27
CA ALA A 48 2.03 -12.35 -8.58
C ALA A 48 1.34 -11.39 -9.56
N ALA A 49 0.06 -11.12 -9.34
CA ALA A 49 -0.67 -10.06 -10.03
C ALA A 49 -1.16 -9.01 -9.04
N TYR A 50 -0.99 -7.75 -9.40
CA TYR A 50 -1.40 -6.59 -8.63
C TYR A 50 -2.45 -5.81 -9.38
N GLN A 51 -3.50 -5.40 -8.66
CA GLN A 51 -4.42 -4.37 -9.11
C GLN A 51 -3.94 -3.03 -8.57
N ILE A 52 -3.75 -2.05 -9.45
CA ILE A 52 -3.36 -0.68 -9.09
C ILE A 52 -4.50 0.25 -9.47
N ARG A 53 -4.97 1.05 -8.51
CA ARG A 53 -6.02 2.05 -8.71
C ARG A 53 -5.40 3.43 -8.65
N LEU A 54 -5.62 4.21 -9.71
CA LEU A 54 -5.06 5.54 -9.88
C LEU A 54 -6.18 6.58 -9.93
N GLY A 55 -6.06 7.61 -9.11
CA GLY A 55 -6.90 8.79 -9.12
C GLY A 55 -6.16 10.00 -9.67
N THR A 56 -6.85 10.79 -10.48
CA THR A 56 -6.44 12.11 -10.93
C THR A 56 -7.65 13.05 -10.89
N ASP A 57 -7.39 14.35 -10.77
CA ASP A 57 -8.43 15.39 -10.85
C ASP A 57 -8.76 15.77 -12.31
N ASP A 58 -8.00 15.25 -13.28
CA ASP A 58 -8.21 15.43 -14.72
C ASP A 58 -8.61 14.08 -15.37
N THR A 59 -8.34 13.92 -16.67
CA THR A 59 -8.52 12.67 -17.42
C THR A 59 -7.20 11.97 -17.69
N PHE A 60 -7.23 10.64 -17.71
CA PHE A 60 -6.12 9.83 -18.21
C PHE A 60 -6.13 9.69 -19.74
N ASN A 61 -7.24 10.01 -20.41
CA ASN A 61 -7.33 9.92 -21.88
C ASN A 61 -6.41 10.97 -22.54
N GLY A 62 -5.66 10.62 -23.57
CA GLY A 62 -4.71 11.56 -24.19
C GLY A 62 -3.31 11.51 -23.58
N GLN A 63 -3.06 10.61 -22.63
CA GLN A 63 -1.93 10.74 -21.70
C GLN A 63 -1.11 9.46 -21.62
N SER A 64 0.17 9.62 -21.30
CA SER A 64 1.07 8.52 -20.97
C SER A 64 1.52 8.64 -19.52
N LEU A 65 1.52 7.51 -18.82
CA LEU A 65 1.94 7.39 -17.43
C LEU A 65 3.13 6.44 -17.35
N THR A 66 4.19 6.88 -16.69
CA THR A 66 5.26 5.95 -16.24
C THR A 66 5.02 5.64 -14.78
N LEU A 67 4.78 4.36 -14.49
CA LEU A 67 4.84 3.81 -13.14
C LEU A 67 6.24 3.25 -12.90
N GLN A 68 6.95 3.82 -11.94
CA GLN A 68 8.24 3.31 -11.50
C GLN A 68 8.04 2.43 -10.28
N ILE A 69 8.64 1.24 -10.30
CA ILE A 69 8.80 0.38 -9.14
C ILE A 69 10.23 0.56 -8.67
N GLY A 70 10.44 1.31 -7.59
CA GLY A 70 11.78 1.59 -7.05
C GLY A 70 12.29 0.52 -6.10
N SER A 71 11.38 -0.26 -5.51
CA SER A 71 11.73 -1.34 -4.58
C SER A 71 10.63 -2.39 -4.47
N MET A 72 11.03 -3.58 -4.06
CA MET A 72 10.18 -4.70 -3.71
C MET A 72 10.61 -5.25 -2.35
N ARG A 73 9.65 -5.48 -1.46
CA ARG A 73 9.86 -6.08 -0.13
C ARG A 73 9.15 -7.42 -0.06
N TYR A 74 9.79 -8.46 0.49
CA TYR A 74 9.24 -9.82 0.51
C TYR A 74 9.79 -10.64 1.69
N GLY A 75 9.09 -11.70 2.06
CA GLY A 75 9.52 -12.64 3.12
C GLY A 75 9.63 -11.96 4.49
N GLY A 76 8.60 -11.21 4.84
CA GLY A 76 8.43 -10.55 6.12
C GLY A 76 8.50 -11.57 7.25
N ASN A 77 9.50 -11.43 8.10
CA ASN A 77 9.67 -12.24 9.28
C ASN A 77 9.50 -11.39 10.54
N ASP A 78 8.54 -11.75 11.38
CA ASP A 78 8.36 -11.12 12.68
C ASP A 78 9.64 -11.27 13.51
N LEU A 79 10.12 -10.15 14.06
CA LEU A 79 11.26 -10.13 14.97
C LEU A 79 10.87 -10.55 16.39
N GLY A 80 9.58 -10.58 16.70
CA GLY A 80 9.06 -10.74 18.05
C GLY A 80 9.46 -9.56 18.95
N GLU A 81 9.30 -9.76 20.25
CA GLU A 81 9.74 -8.80 21.26
C GLU A 81 11.25 -8.89 21.46
N ILE A 82 11.92 -7.76 21.25
CA ILE A 82 13.35 -7.57 21.54
C ILE A 82 13.47 -6.68 22.76
N ARG A 83 13.81 -7.26 23.92
CA ARG A 83 14.11 -6.49 25.14
C ARG A 83 15.54 -6.00 25.13
N MET A 84 15.72 -4.71 25.34
CA MET A 84 17.04 -4.12 25.50
C MET A 84 17.51 -4.26 26.94
N GLY A 85 18.76 -4.69 27.14
CA GLY A 85 19.43 -4.68 28.43
C GLY A 85 20.02 -3.31 28.78
N ILE A 86 19.31 -2.23 28.45
CA ILE A 86 19.72 -0.85 28.74
C ILE A 86 19.04 -0.42 30.04
N ASP A 87 19.81 0.09 31.00
CA ASP A 87 19.24 0.80 32.14
C ASP A 87 18.67 2.14 31.63
N LEU A 88 17.34 2.19 31.50
CA LEU A 88 16.68 3.32 30.86
C LEU A 88 16.77 4.59 31.72
N ALA A 89 16.77 4.44 33.05
CA ALA A 89 16.88 5.55 33.98
C ALA A 89 18.29 6.18 33.92
N GLU A 90 19.34 5.35 33.98
CA GLU A 90 20.72 5.80 33.82
C GLU A 90 20.94 6.42 32.44
N ALA A 91 20.48 5.76 31.38
CA ALA A 91 20.63 6.24 30.00
C ALA A 91 19.93 7.60 29.76
N ALA A 92 18.73 7.81 30.31
CA ALA A 92 18.03 9.08 30.20
C ALA A 92 18.67 10.19 31.06
N ALA A 93 19.24 9.85 32.22
CA ALA A 93 19.90 10.80 33.11
C ALA A 93 21.26 11.26 32.57
N GLU A 94 22.04 10.35 31.97
CA GLU A 94 23.33 10.66 31.36
C GLU A 94 23.23 11.20 29.92
N GLY A 95 22.07 10.98 29.29
CA GLY A 95 21.75 11.44 27.95
C GLY A 95 21.69 12.96 27.81
N GLU A 96 21.49 13.42 26.57
CA GLU A 96 21.32 14.84 26.28
C GLU A 96 19.95 15.34 26.77
N HIS A 97 19.91 16.55 27.35
CA HIS A 97 18.68 17.22 27.77
C HIS A 97 18.53 18.50 26.95
N ILE A 98 17.64 18.46 25.97
CA ILE A 98 17.46 19.52 24.98
C ILE A 98 16.17 20.30 25.27
N GLY A 99 16.30 21.61 25.37
CA GLY A 99 15.16 22.52 25.48
C GLY A 99 14.35 22.37 26.77
N GLU A 100 13.35 23.25 26.91
CA GLU A 100 12.37 23.20 28.00
C GLU A 100 11.10 22.48 27.53
N PRO A 101 10.32 21.86 28.43
CA PRO A 101 9.07 21.22 28.08
C PRO A 101 8.11 22.12 27.30
N TYR A 102 7.54 21.61 26.22
CA TYR A 102 6.51 22.36 25.50
C TYR A 102 5.25 22.50 26.33
N SER A 103 4.58 23.65 26.20
CA SER A 103 3.26 23.87 26.77
C SER A 103 2.16 23.06 26.08
N SER A 104 2.43 22.57 24.86
CA SER A 104 1.53 21.77 24.04
C SER A 104 2.04 20.34 23.93
N SER A 105 1.24 19.37 24.39
CA SER A 105 1.59 17.94 24.40
C SER A 105 1.51 17.25 23.03
N ILE A 106 1.18 18.00 21.97
CA ILE A 106 1.11 17.54 20.57
C ILE A 106 2.21 18.12 19.69
N GLN A 107 3.06 19.00 20.24
CA GLN A 107 4.14 19.62 19.49
C GLN A 107 5.33 18.65 19.42
N ALA A 108 5.77 18.35 18.18
CA ALA A 108 6.98 17.58 17.95
C ALA A 108 8.22 18.44 18.26
N PRO A 109 9.26 17.87 18.90
CA PRO A 109 10.55 18.52 19.06
C PRO A 109 11.16 19.02 17.75
N SER A 110 11.78 20.19 17.81
CA SER A 110 12.46 20.84 16.67
C SER A 110 13.96 20.56 16.61
N GLU A 111 14.51 19.99 17.67
CA GLU A 111 15.91 19.61 17.80
C GLU A 111 16.00 18.08 17.77
N SER A 112 17.22 17.55 17.85
CA SER A 112 17.45 16.10 17.84
C SER A 112 18.66 15.80 18.69
N LEU A 113 18.64 14.65 19.37
CA LEU A 113 19.78 14.15 20.14
C LEU A 113 20.99 13.98 19.24
N THR A 114 22.17 14.21 19.80
CA THR A 114 23.42 13.97 19.10
C THR A 114 23.57 12.48 18.74
N PRO A 115 23.76 12.12 17.45
CA PRO A 115 23.92 10.73 17.05
C PRO A 115 25.10 10.02 17.71
N GLY A 116 24.89 8.75 18.05
CA GLY A 116 25.88 7.89 18.67
C GLY A 116 25.63 6.43 18.35
N HIS A 117 26.17 5.55 19.19
CA HIS A 117 25.98 4.11 19.09
C HIS A 117 26.00 3.47 20.49
N MET A 118 24.83 3.26 21.08
CA MET A 118 24.70 2.68 22.42
C MET A 118 24.65 1.15 22.39
N ALA A 119 23.76 0.59 21.57
CA ALA A 119 23.55 -0.85 21.51
C ALA A 119 22.90 -1.30 20.20
N ASP A 120 23.36 -2.43 19.67
CA ASP A 120 22.74 -3.06 18.49
C ASP A 120 21.34 -3.58 18.82
N ILE A 121 20.39 -3.38 17.90
CA ILE A 121 19.07 -4.01 17.98
C ILE A 121 19.17 -5.40 17.36
N SER A 122 19.07 -6.43 18.20
CA SER A 122 19.25 -7.83 17.78
C SER A 122 18.29 -8.23 16.64
N GLY A 123 18.77 -9.05 15.70
CA GLY A 123 17.97 -9.53 14.56
C GLY A 123 17.93 -8.59 13.34
N THR A 124 18.28 -7.31 13.51
CA THR A 124 18.23 -6.29 12.45
C THR A 124 19.48 -6.27 11.57
N LYS A 125 20.65 -6.56 12.13
CA LYS A 125 22.01 -6.47 11.53
C LYS A 125 22.48 -5.06 11.11
N SER A 126 21.58 -4.08 11.02
CA SER A 126 21.90 -2.74 10.53
C SER A 126 21.25 -1.60 11.32
N ALA A 127 20.51 -1.91 12.38
CA ALA A 127 19.87 -0.91 13.23
C ALA A 127 20.37 -1.00 14.69
N TRP A 128 20.48 0.16 15.33
CA TRP A 128 21.00 0.30 16.69
C TRP A 128 20.28 1.44 17.43
N VAL A 129 20.32 1.39 18.76
CA VAL A 129 19.96 2.53 19.61
C VAL A 129 21.12 3.53 19.53
N SER A 130 20.85 4.69 18.93
CA SER A 130 21.85 5.74 18.69
C SER A 130 22.06 6.60 19.93
N ALA A 131 20.97 7.03 20.56
CA ALA A 131 20.97 7.87 21.74
C ALA A 131 19.67 7.70 22.54
N ILE A 132 19.75 7.94 23.85
CA ILE A 132 18.62 8.08 24.76
C ILE A 132 18.84 9.38 25.52
N GLY A 133 17.79 10.16 25.73
CA GLY A 133 17.87 11.43 26.44
C GLY A 133 16.49 12.05 26.64
N VAL A 134 16.48 13.35 26.92
CA VAL A 134 15.26 14.13 27.12
C VAL A 134 15.21 15.25 26.10
N ASP A 135 14.15 15.31 25.29
CA ASP A 135 13.95 16.37 24.30
C ASP A 135 12.61 17.08 24.54
N HIS A 136 12.68 18.35 24.92
CA HIS A 136 11.55 19.20 25.27
C HIS A 136 10.56 18.50 26.23
N GLY A 137 11.10 17.84 27.25
CA GLY A 137 10.35 17.17 28.32
C GLY A 137 9.88 15.74 28.02
N TYR A 138 10.15 15.20 26.82
CA TYR A 138 9.86 13.81 26.50
C TYR A 138 11.09 12.93 26.69
N LEU A 139 10.89 11.70 27.17
CA LEU A 139 11.92 10.67 27.01
C LEU A 139 12.05 10.36 25.51
N THR A 140 13.26 10.49 24.98
CA THR A 140 13.53 10.36 23.55
C THR A 140 14.43 9.17 23.29
N ILE A 141 13.98 8.27 22.42
CA ILE A 141 14.75 7.12 21.94
C ILE A 141 15.11 7.37 20.48
N GLN A 142 16.39 7.57 20.21
CA GLN A 142 16.91 7.73 18.86
C GLN A 142 17.43 6.38 18.33
N ILE A 143 16.96 5.99 17.15
CA ILE A 143 17.41 4.78 16.45
C ILE A 143 18.19 5.21 15.22
N GLY A 144 19.34 4.58 14.98
CA GLY A 144 20.11 4.72 13.75
C GLY A 144 20.05 3.46 12.87
N GLN A 145 20.18 3.65 11.56
CA GLN A 145 20.46 2.59 10.60
C GLN A 145 21.43 3.06 9.50
N THR A 146 22.06 2.12 8.79
CA THR A 146 22.72 2.43 7.52
C THR A 146 21.71 2.93 6.48
N ALA A 147 22.01 4.07 5.87
CA ALA A 147 21.23 4.60 4.75
C ALA A 147 21.31 3.64 3.57
N ASN A 148 20.25 3.58 2.77
CA ASN A 148 20.13 2.72 1.58
C ASN A 148 20.26 1.21 1.83
N SER A 149 20.46 0.73 3.06
CA SER A 149 20.27 -0.67 3.41
C SER A 149 18.76 -0.95 3.49
N SER A 150 18.06 -0.88 2.36
CA SER A 150 16.72 -1.46 2.24
C SER A 150 15.74 -1.07 3.38
N ARG A 151 15.70 0.23 3.72
CA ARG A 151 14.80 0.94 4.66
C ARG A 151 14.11 0.06 5.74
N PHE A 152 14.91 -0.46 6.67
CA PHE A 152 14.48 -1.24 7.84
C PHE A 152 13.78 -0.40 8.92
N ILE A 153 14.09 0.89 9.07
CA ILE A 153 13.43 1.81 10.00
C ILE A 153 12.41 2.65 9.24
N SER A 154 11.32 2.00 8.85
CA SER A 154 10.05 2.69 8.62
C SER A 154 9.21 2.52 9.90
N LEU A 155 8.28 3.44 10.20
CA LEU A 155 7.29 3.30 11.28
C LEU A 155 6.56 1.93 11.25
N TYR A 156 6.60 1.24 10.12
CA TYR A 156 5.98 -0.06 9.87
C TYR A 156 6.91 -1.28 10.05
N ASN A 157 8.22 -1.08 10.23
CA ASN A 157 9.20 -2.17 10.16
C ASN A 157 9.90 -2.46 11.50
N ILE A 158 10.32 -1.45 12.27
CA ILE A 158 10.85 -1.61 13.63
C ILE A 158 10.40 -0.42 14.48
N ARG A 159 9.71 -0.69 15.59
CA ARG A 159 9.15 0.35 16.45
C ARG A 159 9.54 0.13 17.92
N PRO A 160 10.03 1.17 18.62
CA PRO A 160 10.26 1.09 20.05
C PRO A 160 8.94 1.18 20.81
N TYR A 161 8.88 0.51 21.94
CA TYR A 161 7.88 0.71 22.98
C TYR A 161 8.54 0.48 24.35
N LEU A 162 7.87 0.90 25.42
CA LEU A 162 8.34 0.63 26.78
C LEU A 162 7.42 -0.38 27.46
N LEU A 163 7.98 -1.17 28.35
CA LEU A 163 7.24 -1.84 29.41
C LEU A 163 7.55 -1.09 30.70
N ASP A 164 6.51 -0.69 31.44
CA ASP A 164 6.70 -0.12 32.78
C ASP A 164 7.11 -1.20 33.80
N ALA A 165 7.35 -0.80 35.05
CA ALA A 165 7.77 -1.72 36.11
C ALA A 165 6.72 -2.82 36.42
N ASP A 166 5.45 -2.59 36.10
CA ASP A 166 4.36 -3.56 36.23
C ASP A 166 4.17 -4.41 34.97
N GLY A 167 4.93 -4.13 33.90
CA GLY A 167 4.86 -4.80 32.60
C GLY A 167 3.76 -4.25 31.67
N ASN A 168 3.17 -3.10 31.96
CA ASN A 168 2.24 -2.45 31.05
C ASN A 168 2.98 -1.80 29.89
N ARG A 169 2.42 -1.92 28.70
CA ARG A 169 2.99 -1.39 27.48
C ARG A 169 2.68 0.09 27.28
N ILE A 170 3.71 0.88 27.01
CA ILE A 170 3.63 2.31 26.72
C ILE A 170 4.12 2.54 25.29
N GLU A 171 3.26 3.16 24.49
CA GLU A 171 3.55 3.51 23.10
C GLU A 171 4.19 4.89 23.00
N PRO A 172 5.10 5.12 22.04
CA PRO A 172 5.57 6.47 21.75
C PRO A 172 4.42 7.32 21.20
N LYS A 173 4.60 8.64 21.25
CA LYS A 173 3.72 9.62 20.58
C LYS A 173 3.54 9.27 19.10
N THR A 174 2.44 9.74 18.53
CA THR A 174 2.06 9.46 17.13
C THR A 174 2.94 10.14 16.10
N PHE A 175 3.84 11.03 16.52
CA PHE A 175 4.82 11.68 15.66
C PHE A 175 6.23 11.19 16.00
N SER A 176 7.08 11.17 14.98
CA SER A 176 8.51 10.91 15.05
C SER A 176 9.22 11.92 14.16
N THR A 177 10.44 12.31 14.52
CA THR A 177 11.30 13.08 13.62
C THR A 177 12.36 12.17 13.02
N GLY A 178 12.99 12.61 11.94
CA GLY A 178 14.08 11.85 11.34
C GLY A 178 15.00 12.75 10.51
N PHE A 179 16.25 12.32 10.39
CA PHE A 179 17.27 13.01 9.63
C PHE A 179 18.32 12.02 9.14
N SER A 180 19.09 12.42 8.14
CA SER A 180 20.18 11.60 7.59
C SER A 180 21.52 12.27 7.84
N THR A 181 22.59 11.47 7.88
CA THR A 181 23.96 11.94 8.06
C THR A 181 24.93 11.27 7.09
N ASN A 182 26.11 11.87 6.92
CA ASN A 182 27.26 11.25 6.28
C ASN A 182 28.02 10.31 7.25
N GLU A 183 29.15 9.75 6.81
CA GLU A 183 29.98 8.83 7.61
C GLU A 183 30.52 9.45 8.92
N ASN A 184 30.60 10.78 9.00
CA ASN A 184 31.07 11.53 10.16
C ASN A 184 29.92 12.02 11.06
N LEU A 185 28.70 11.49 10.88
CA LEU A 185 27.49 11.87 11.63
C LEU A 185 27.09 13.34 11.46
N GLN A 186 27.47 13.96 10.34
CA GLN A 186 27.09 15.33 10.00
C GLN A 186 26.01 15.33 8.93
N ARG A 187 25.17 16.38 8.91
CA ARG A 187 24.16 16.55 7.85
C ARG A 187 24.86 16.55 6.48
N PRO A 188 24.38 15.75 5.50
CA PRO A 188 24.99 15.72 4.18
C PRO A 188 24.89 17.09 3.51
N GLU A 189 25.95 17.50 2.83
CA GLU A 189 25.89 18.66 1.94
C GLU A 189 25.02 18.34 0.70
N GLU A 190 24.59 19.38 -0.02
CA GLU A 190 23.79 19.21 -1.23
C GLU A 190 24.52 18.31 -2.25
N GLY A 191 23.86 17.24 -2.70
CA GLY A 191 24.42 16.26 -3.62
C GLY A 191 25.26 15.16 -2.98
N GLN A 192 25.50 15.20 -1.66
CA GLN A 192 26.16 14.12 -0.93
C GLN A 192 25.15 13.04 -0.56
N GLN A 193 25.50 11.76 -0.78
CA GLN A 193 24.70 10.65 -0.29
C GLN A 193 24.77 10.54 1.24
N SER A 194 23.63 10.28 1.86
CA SER A 194 23.60 9.86 3.26
C SER A 194 24.19 8.47 3.42
N VAL A 195 24.83 8.26 4.57
CA VAL A 195 25.41 6.99 5.01
C VAL A 195 24.58 6.39 6.14
N TYR A 196 23.92 7.23 6.95
CA TYR A 196 23.04 6.79 8.03
C TYR A 196 21.73 7.57 8.05
N ASP A 197 20.65 6.90 8.45
CA ASP A 197 19.35 7.50 8.71
C ASP A 197 19.02 7.33 10.20
N PHE A 198 18.49 8.38 10.81
CA PHE A 198 18.08 8.42 12.21
C PHE A 198 16.60 8.72 12.34
N SER A 199 15.97 8.17 13.36
CA SER A 199 14.60 8.46 13.74
C SER A 199 14.47 8.57 15.25
N GLU A 200 13.67 9.53 15.71
CA GLU A 200 13.42 9.76 17.13
C GLU A 200 11.97 9.48 17.50
N TYR A 201 11.82 8.75 18.59
CA TYR A 201 10.55 8.36 19.18
C TYR A 201 10.43 8.97 20.57
N TYR A 202 9.30 9.62 20.82
CA TYR A 202 9.09 10.43 22.02
C TYR A 202 8.06 9.76 22.92
N PHE A 203 8.38 9.61 24.20
CA PHE A 203 7.52 9.02 25.23
C PHE A 203 7.14 10.07 26.26
N ASP A 204 5.85 10.11 26.59
CA ASP A 204 5.28 10.99 27.61
C ASP A 204 5.13 10.19 28.90
N VAL A 205 6.24 10.13 29.62
CA VAL A 205 6.43 9.40 30.88
C VAL A 205 7.18 10.31 31.85
N ASP A 206 7.03 10.08 33.15
CA ASP A 206 7.86 10.77 34.14
C ASP A 206 9.30 10.22 34.07
N ILE A 207 10.23 11.06 33.62
CA ILE A 207 11.65 10.71 33.49
C ILE A 207 12.32 10.38 34.83
N ASN A 208 11.71 10.77 35.96
CA ASN A 208 12.19 10.45 37.30
C ASN A 208 11.67 9.09 37.80
N GLU A 209 10.74 8.46 37.09
CA GLU A 209 10.11 7.18 37.45
C GLU A 209 10.40 6.10 36.38
N LEU A 210 11.62 6.11 35.81
CA LEU A 210 12.05 5.12 34.81
C LEU A 210 12.62 3.83 35.43
N ASP A 211 12.78 3.77 36.75
CA ASP A 211 13.29 2.59 37.45
C ASP A 211 12.40 1.36 37.18
N GLY A 212 13.00 0.32 36.63
CA GLY A 212 12.30 -0.92 36.25
C GLY A 212 11.61 -0.88 34.88
N TYR A 213 11.67 0.25 34.16
CA TYR A 213 11.19 0.30 32.78
C TYR A 213 12.13 -0.47 31.85
N THR A 214 11.56 -1.10 30.84
CA THR A 214 12.31 -1.84 29.82
C THR A 214 12.03 -1.25 28.45
N LEU A 215 13.10 -0.79 27.76
CA LEU A 215 13.02 -0.46 26.34
C LEU A 215 12.91 -1.75 25.53
N CYS A 216 11.88 -1.82 24.69
CA CYS A 216 11.63 -2.95 23.82
C CYS A 216 11.49 -2.49 22.36
N PHE A 217 11.76 -3.41 21.44
CA PHE A 217 11.48 -3.25 20.02
C PHE A 217 10.61 -4.40 19.53
N GLU A 218 9.80 -4.11 18.53
CA GLU A 218 9.10 -5.10 17.72
C GLU A 218 9.09 -4.66 16.26
N GLY A 219 8.73 -5.59 15.37
CA GLY A 219 8.44 -5.27 14.00
C GLY A 219 8.75 -6.43 13.06
N THR A 220 8.79 -6.13 11.76
CA THR A 220 8.95 -7.11 10.71
C THR A 220 10.21 -6.84 9.92
N LYS A 221 11.03 -7.86 9.79
CA LYS A 221 12.21 -7.89 8.94
C LYS A 221 11.82 -8.29 7.53
N TRP A 222 12.18 -7.47 6.55
CA TRP A 222 11.92 -7.73 5.14
C TRP A 222 13.21 -7.96 4.36
N ASN A 223 13.16 -8.84 3.37
CA ASN A 223 14.13 -8.81 2.28
C ASN A 223 13.71 -7.74 1.29
N VAL A 224 14.68 -7.09 0.65
CA VAL A 224 14.38 -5.99 -0.29
C VAL A 224 15.23 -6.11 -1.53
N VAL A 225 14.60 -5.90 -2.67
CA VAL A 225 15.28 -5.66 -3.95
C VAL A 225 14.99 -4.22 -4.36
N THR A 226 16.03 -3.48 -4.67
CA THR A 226 15.92 -2.15 -5.30
C THR A 226 16.21 -2.28 -6.78
N GLY A 227 15.48 -1.54 -7.59
CA GLY A 227 15.69 -1.51 -9.03
C GLY A 227 14.96 -0.33 -9.66
N ASP A 228 15.25 -0.11 -10.93
CA ASP A 228 14.63 0.94 -11.75
C ASP A 228 13.73 0.30 -12.81
N TRP A 229 12.65 -0.33 -12.35
CA TRP A 229 11.66 -0.91 -13.25
C TRP A 229 10.62 0.13 -13.60
N ASN A 230 10.51 0.46 -14.88
CA ASN A 230 9.52 1.40 -15.39
C ASN A 230 8.47 0.65 -16.22
N LEU A 231 7.21 0.90 -15.92
CA LEU A 231 6.06 0.47 -16.69
C LEU A 231 5.46 1.71 -17.36
N ASP A 232 5.63 1.82 -18.68
CA ASP A 232 4.99 2.85 -19.47
C ASP A 232 3.59 2.39 -19.89
N VAL A 233 2.59 3.15 -19.45
CA VAL A 233 1.18 2.96 -19.74
C VAL A 233 0.75 4.06 -20.69
N ASP A 234 0.39 3.67 -21.91
CA ASP A 234 -0.18 4.56 -22.91
C ASP A 234 -1.70 4.47 -22.86
N PHE A 235 -2.37 5.52 -22.38
CA PHE A 235 -3.82 5.57 -22.34
C PHE A 235 -4.46 5.95 -23.69
N ASP A 236 -3.67 6.31 -24.71
CA ASP A 236 -4.16 6.54 -26.08
C ASP A 236 -4.36 5.24 -26.86
N ASN A 237 -3.64 4.20 -26.46
CA ASN A 237 -3.74 2.85 -27.02
C ASN A 237 -4.41 1.88 -26.06
N LEU A 238 -5.36 2.35 -25.24
CA LEU A 238 -6.17 1.44 -24.45
C LEU A 238 -6.89 0.44 -25.38
N PRO A 239 -6.92 -0.85 -25.01
CA PRO A 239 -7.61 -1.85 -25.80
C PRO A 239 -9.07 -1.43 -26.00
N LYS A 240 -9.55 -1.61 -27.24
CA LYS A 240 -10.88 -1.18 -27.69
C LYS A 240 -11.93 -1.59 -26.67
N THR A 241 -12.55 -0.62 -26.02
CA THR A 241 -13.80 -0.87 -25.30
C THR A 241 -14.93 -0.87 -26.32
N ARG A 242 -15.88 -1.80 -26.19
CA ARG A 242 -17.13 -1.75 -26.94
C ARG A 242 -18.23 -1.28 -26.01
N GLU A 243 -19.05 -0.38 -26.49
CA GLU A 243 -20.21 0.11 -25.76
C GLU A 243 -21.47 -0.21 -26.55
N VAL A 244 -22.49 -0.74 -25.88
CA VAL A 244 -23.81 -0.98 -26.49
C VAL A 244 -24.90 -0.60 -25.51
N THR A 245 -25.92 0.10 -26.02
CA THR A 245 -27.16 0.35 -25.28
C THR A 245 -28.17 -0.73 -25.63
N ALA A 246 -28.79 -1.32 -24.63
CA ALA A 246 -29.75 -2.39 -24.82
C ALA A 246 -30.88 -2.34 -23.79
N ASP A 247 -31.97 -3.02 -24.13
CA ASP A 247 -33.01 -3.39 -23.17
C ASP A 247 -32.76 -4.83 -22.73
N ILE A 248 -32.87 -5.11 -21.43
CA ILE A 248 -32.73 -6.46 -20.89
C ILE A 248 -33.92 -6.83 -20.02
N THR A 249 -34.30 -8.11 -20.06
CA THR A 249 -35.36 -8.67 -19.21
C THR A 249 -34.82 -9.87 -18.43
N VAL A 250 -34.87 -9.82 -17.10
CA VAL A 250 -34.42 -10.92 -16.24
C VAL A 250 -35.54 -11.27 -15.27
N GLY A 251 -36.18 -12.43 -15.49
CA GLY A 251 -37.42 -12.77 -14.80
C GLY A 251 -38.51 -11.74 -15.11
N ASP A 252 -39.11 -11.16 -14.07
CA ASP A 252 -40.13 -10.11 -14.19
C ASP A 252 -39.54 -8.68 -14.24
N VAL A 253 -38.21 -8.54 -14.19
CA VAL A 253 -37.51 -7.25 -14.20
C VAL A 253 -37.17 -6.84 -15.63
N GLN A 254 -37.69 -5.69 -16.06
CA GLN A 254 -37.36 -5.08 -17.35
C GLN A 254 -36.51 -3.82 -17.12
N MET A 255 -35.34 -3.77 -17.76
CA MET A 255 -34.46 -2.61 -17.79
C MET A 255 -34.36 -2.09 -19.20
N THR A 256 -34.54 -0.78 -19.35
CA THR A 256 -34.46 -0.09 -20.64
C THR A 256 -33.24 0.81 -20.69
N ASP A 257 -32.65 0.95 -21.87
CA ASP A 257 -31.53 1.84 -22.13
C ASP A 257 -30.33 1.62 -21.17
N VAL A 258 -30.05 0.37 -20.80
CA VAL A 258 -28.83 0.06 -20.03
C VAL A 258 -27.62 0.13 -20.95
N VAL A 259 -26.52 0.68 -20.45
CA VAL A 259 -25.27 0.81 -21.19
C VAL A 259 -24.33 -0.29 -20.73
N LEU A 260 -23.96 -1.18 -21.65
CA LEU A 260 -22.95 -2.21 -21.44
C LEU A 260 -21.62 -1.73 -22.01
N THR A 261 -20.60 -1.61 -21.16
CA THR A 261 -19.22 -1.31 -21.54
C THR A 261 -18.38 -2.57 -21.37
N ILE A 262 -17.90 -3.14 -22.48
CA ILE A 262 -17.04 -4.32 -22.51
C ILE A 262 -15.58 -3.88 -22.69
N SER A 263 -14.69 -4.45 -21.90
CA SER A 263 -13.24 -4.26 -21.97
C SER A 263 -12.54 -5.62 -21.89
N PRO A 264 -11.21 -5.70 -22.10
CA PRO A 264 -10.50 -6.97 -21.94
C PRO A 264 -10.61 -7.59 -20.54
N LEU A 265 -11.02 -6.82 -19.53
CA LEU A 265 -11.10 -7.26 -18.14
C LEU A 265 -12.48 -7.79 -17.76
N GLY A 266 -13.47 -7.65 -18.65
CA GLY A 266 -14.86 -8.02 -18.39
C GLY A 266 -15.81 -6.93 -18.86
N MET A 267 -16.86 -6.68 -18.07
CA MET A 267 -17.97 -5.85 -18.49
C MET A 267 -18.56 -5.04 -17.34
N THR A 268 -18.94 -3.80 -17.63
CA THR A 268 -19.76 -2.96 -16.77
C THR A 268 -21.14 -2.77 -17.40
N LEU A 269 -22.20 -2.83 -16.60
CA LEU A 269 -23.55 -2.43 -16.98
C LEU A 269 -23.97 -1.25 -16.11
N THR A 270 -24.37 -0.15 -16.74
CA THR A 270 -24.92 1.02 -16.05
C THR A 270 -26.34 1.30 -16.51
N GLY A 271 -27.16 1.85 -15.62
CA GLY A 271 -28.54 2.18 -15.95
C GLY A 271 -29.20 3.02 -14.87
N ASN A 272 -30.47 3.37 -15.11
CA ASN A 272 -31.33 4.05 -14.16
C ASN A 272 -32.55 3.17 -13.87
N GLY A 273 -33.08 3.22 -12.64
CA GLY A 273 -34.21 2.36 -12.28
C GLY A 273 -34.79 2.64 -10.90
N PRO A 274 -35.89 1.96 -10.53
CA PRO A 274 -36.55 2.11 -9.24
C PRO A 274 -35.67 1.67 -8.05
N LEU A 275 -36.12 2.06 -6.85
CA LEU A 275 -35.54 1.73 -5.53
C LEU A 275 -35.83 0.30 -5.09
N ASP A 276 -35.55 -0.66 -5.96
CA ASP A 276 -35.80 -2.06 -5.67
C ASP A 276 -34.50 -2.85 -5.80
N PHE A 277 -34.11 -3.50 -4.71
CA PHE A 277 -32.91 -4.34 -4.67
C PHE A 277 -33.02 -5.50 -5.66
N ASP A 278 -34.21 -6.08 -5.75
CA ASP A 278 -34.49 -7.17 -6.67
C ASP A 278 -34.45 -6.70 -8.12
N TYR A 279 -34.81 -5.43 -8.38
CA TYR A 279 -34.66 -4.81 -9.69
C TYR A 279 -33.18 -4.73 -10.09
N TYR A 280 -32.35 -3.98 -9.35
CA TYR A 280 -30.99 -3.70 -9.84
C TYR A 280 -30.04 -4.90 -9.73
N CYS A 281 -30.28 -5.84 -8.82
CA CYS A 281 -29.48 -7.07 -8.72
C CYS A 281 -29.96 -8.18 -9.66
N ALA A 282 -31.12 -8.07 -10.33
CA ALA A 282 -31.63 -9.14 -11.19
C ALA A 282 -30.59 -9.65 -12.22
N PRO A 283 -29.84 -8.79 -12.95
CA PRO A 283 -28.81 -9.27 -13.88
C PRO A 283 -27.69 -10.07 -13.21
N MET A 284 -27.42 -9.83 -11.92
CA MET A 284 -26.45 -10.58 -11.14
C MET A 284 -26.98 -11.92 -10.61
N THR A 285 -28.23 -12.30 -10.91
CA THR A 285 -28.78 -13.61 -10.52
C THR A 285 -28.70 -14.66 -11.62
N VAL A 286 -28.42 -14.23 -12.85
CA VAL A 286 -28.30 -15.10 -14.03
C VAL A 286 -26.84 -15.23 -14.47
N ASN A 287 -26.58 -16.17 -15.39
CA ASN A 287 -25.26 -16.29 -15.99
C ASN A 287 -25.03 -15.17 -16.99
N THR A 288 -23.83 -14.59 -16.93
CA THR A 288 -23.37 -13.56 -17.85
C THR A 288 -22.14 -14.08 -18.60
N VAL A 289 -22.21 -14.03 -19.92
CA VAL A 289 -21.21 -14.61 -20.81
C VAL A 289 -20.88 -13.64 -21.93
N LEU A 290 -19.60 -13.52 -22.28
CA LEU A 290 -19.17 -12.91 -23.53
C LEU A 290 -19.12 -14.01 -24.59
N GLU A 291 -19.98 -13.89 -25.59
CA GLU A 291 -20.01 -14.80 -26.74
C GLU A 291 -18.91 -14.39 -27.71
N THR A 292 -18.02 -15.33 -28.04
CA THR A 292 -16.89 -15.08 -28.93
C THR A 292 -16.97 -15.95 -30.18
N THR A 293 -16.11 -15.70 -31.17
CA THR A 293 -16.01 -16.55 -32.37
C THR A 293 -15.52 -17.97 -32.10
N ASP A 294 -14.89 -18.22 -30.94
CA ASP A 294 -14.30 -19.52 -30.59
C ASP A 294 -15.03 -20.17 -29.41
N VAL A 295 -14.87 -19.63 -28.21
CA VAL A 295 -15.39 -20.18 -26.96
C VAL A 295 -15.98 -19.07 -26.10
N ASP A 296 -17.16 -19.34 -25.57
CA ASP A 296 -17.86 -18.46 -24.64
C ASP A 296 -17.05 -18.24 -23.35
N ILE A 297 -16.91 -16.97 -22.94
CA ILE A 297 -16.19 -16.59 -21.72
C ILE A 297 -17.21 -16.26 -20.63
N GLU A 298 -17.28 -17.12 -19.62
CA GLU A 298 -18.13 -16.88 -18.45
C GLU A 298 -17.52 -15.82 -17.53
N LEU A 299 -18.32 -14.82 -17.13
CA LEU A 299 -17.89 -13.78 -16.21
C LEU A 299 -18.30 -14.13 -14.77
N GLN A 300 -17.32 -14.18 -13.86
CA GLN A 300 -17.48 -14.87 -12.58
C GLN A 300 -17.64 -13.94 -11.37
N SER A 301 -16.85 -12.87 -11.26
CA SER A 301 -16.91 -11.96 -10.10
C SER A 301 -17.88 -10.81 -10.34
N ARG A 302 -18.81 -10.58 -9.39
CA ARG A 302 -19.90 -9.59 -9.48
C ARG A 302 -19.75 -8.56 -8.38
N SER A 303 -19.62 -7.28 -8.73
CA SER A 303 -19.68 -6.17 -7.77
C SER A 303 -20.66 -5.12 -8.27
N GLY A 304 -21.33 -4.41 -7.37
CA GLY A 304 -22.32 -3.41 -7.76
C GLY A 304 -22.26 -2.20 -6.84
N SER A 305 -22.50 -1.03 -7.42
CA SER A 305 -22.59 0.23 -6.67
C SER A 305 -23.84 1.00 -7.11
N ARG A 306 -24.42 1.76 -6.19
CA ARG A 306 -25.49 2.70 -6.50
C ARG A 306 -25.28 3.98 -5.71
N SER A 307 -25.32 5.11 -6.40
CA SER A 307 -24.98 6.41 -5.83
C SER A 307 -26.14 7.05 -5.06
N ASN A 308 -27.40 6.77 -5.43
CA ASN A 308 -28.60 7.26 -4.72
C ASN A 308 -29.91 6.58 -5.19
N PRO A 309 -31.02 6.80 -4.45
CA PRO A 309 -32.35 6.24 -4.71
C PRO A 309 -32.92 6.45 -6.13
N GLU A 310 -32.59 7.56 -6.78
CA GLU A 310 -32.97 7.86 -8.18
C GLU A 310 -31.74 7.98 -9.09
N GLY A 311 -30.57 7.62 -8.55
CA GLY A 311 -29.30 7.74 -9.25
C GLY A 311 -28.95 6.51 -10.07
N PRO A 312 -27.93 6.64 -10.93
CA PRO A 312 -27.44 5.54 -11.75
C PRO A 312 -26.94 4.39 -10.86
N PHE A 313 -27.22 3.17 -11.31
CA PHE A 313 -26.61 1.96 -10.77
C PHE A 313 -25.51 1.47 -11.70
N GLU A 314 -24.55 0.77 -11.13
CA GLU A 314 -23.42 0.16 -11.82
C GLU A 314 -23.27 -1.29 -11.35
N LEU A 315 -23.16 -2.20 -12.31
CA LEU A 315 -22.89 -3.63 -12.10
C LEU A 315 -21.61 -3.99 -12.87
N ILE A 316 -20.67 -4.67 -12.23
CA ILE A 316 -19.37 -5.00 -12.79
C ILE A 316 -19.19 -6.51 -12.74
N TRP A 317 -18.79 -7.06 -13.88
CA TRP A 317 -18.40 -8.45 -14.07
C TRP A 317 -16.95 -8.55 -14.51
N HIS A 318 -16.19 -9.45 -13.91
CA HIS A 318 -14.79 -9.70 -14.28
C HIS A 318 -14.64 -11.01 -15.06
N ALA A 319 -13.80 -10.97 -16.10
CA ALA A 319 -13.31 -12.16 -16.78
C ALA A 319 -12.15 -12.77 -15.98
N SER A 320 -11.99 -14.10 -16.06
CA SER A 320 -10.87 -14.81 -15.42
C SER A 320 -9.53 -14.64 -16.15
N ALA A 321 -9.56 -14.15 -17.39
CA ALA A 321 -8.41 -13.85 -18.22
C ALA A 321 -8.74 -12.67 -19.16
N ALA A 322 -7.71 -12.06 -19.74
CA ALA A 322 -7.88 -10.97 -20.70
C ALA A 322 -8.67 -11.45 -21.93
N VAL A 323 -9.69 -10.69 -22.32
CA VAL A 323 -10.58 -10.98 -23.45
C VAL A 323 -10.04 -10.34 -24.73
N ASP A 324 -9.94 -11.14 -25.80
CA ASP A 324 -9.70 -10.60 -27.15
C ASP A 324 -10.96 -9.86 -27.62
N MET A 325 -10.88 -8.53 -27.62
CA MET A 325 -12.00 -7.65 -27.95
C MET A 325 -12.47 -7.76 -29.41
N ASP A 326 -11.63 -8.25 -30.32
CA ASP A 326 -12.04 -8.44 -31.73
C ASP A 326 -12.83 -9.75 -31.91
N SER A 327 -12.68 -10.72 -31.00
CA SER A 327 -13.40 -12.00 -31.01
C SER A 327 -14.84 -11.93 -30.51
N ILE A 328 -15.20 -10.90 -29.74
CA ILE A 328 -16.52 -10.79 -29.11
C ILE A 328 -17.58 -10.40 -30.15
N ILE A 329 -18.64 -11.20 -30.21
CA ILE A 329 -19.78 -10.97 -31.13
C ILE A 329 -21.05 -10.55 -30.37
N ALA A 330 -21.24 -11.03 -29.15
CA ALA A 330 -22.42 -10.69 -28.35
C ALA A 330 -22.14 -10.78 -26.85
N VAL A 331 -23.01 -10.16 -26.06
CA VAL A 331 -23.13 -10.36 -24.62
C VAL A 331 -24.40 -11.16 -24.34
N ARG A 332 -24.30 -12.18 -23.50
CA ARG A 332 -25.46 -12.90 -22.97
C ARG A 332 -25.65 -12.63 -21.49
N ILE A 333 -26.84 -12.17 -21.10
CA ILE A 333 -27.26 -11.99 -19.70
C ILE A 333 -28.54 -12.81 -19.51
N GLY A 334 -28.39 -14.02 -18.97
CA GLY A 334 -29.46 -15.02 -18.96
C GLY A 334 -29.90 -15.37 -20.39
N ASP A 335 -31.17 -15.09 -20.69
CA ASP A 335 -31.77 -15.33 -22.01
C ASP A 335 -31.63 -14.14 -22.97
N ASN A 336 -31.15 -12.97 -22.48
CA ASN A 336 -30.90 -11.82 -23.33
C ASN A 336 -29.60 -12.03 -24.11
N ARG A 337 -29.66 -11.94 -25.44
CA ARG A 337 -28.48 -11.92 -26.30
C ARG A 337 -28.40 -10.57 -27.01
N ILE A 338 -27.35 -9.82 -26.72
CA ILE A 338 -27.13 -8.44 -27.17
C ILE A 338 -25.94 -8.46 -28.14
N GLU A 339 -26.21 -8.22 -29.42
CA GLU A 339 -25.17 -8.17 -30.45
C GLU A 339 -24.29 -6.92 -30.30
N LEU A 340 -22.99 -7.09 -30.45
CA LEU A 340 -22.02 -6.00 -30.47
C LEU A 340 -21.70 -5.68 -31.94
N ASN A 341 -22.37 -4.66 -32.49
CA ASN A 341 -22.15 -4.20 -33.87
C ASN A 341 -20.76 -3.63 -34.12
#